data_AF-A0A8J6JG10-F1
#
_entry.id   AF-A0A8J6JG10-F1
#
_cell.length_a   1.000
_cell.length_b   1.000
_cell.length_c   1.000
_cell.angle_alpha   90.00
_cell.angle_beta   90.00
_cell.angle_gamma   90.00
#
_symmetry.space_group_name_H-M   'P 1'
#
loop_
_entity.id
_entity.type
_entity.pdbx_description
1 polymer ?
#
loop_
_entity_poly.entity_id
_entity_poly.type
_entity_poly.pdbx_seq_one_letter_code
_entity_poly.pdbx_strand_id
1 'polypeptide(L)'
;MKHEKLKGKDLINVGIFTAIYFVVVFAVAMLGYIPILMVLMCILVPILGGIPFMLFLTKVKRFGMIWIMSILMGLLMLLTGMGYYALLVGLITGGLAELCYKSGGYRSGAKAILTSGIFSIWVWGNYIPFFINIEKYFSTRQEFGQAYIDAMTALMPMWMCPILLASAFAGGLIGGVAGKALLKKHFVKAGIA
;
A
#
# COMPACT_ATOMS: atom_id res chain seq x y z
N MET A 1 -30.10 -7.74 3.28
CA MET A 1 -28.88 -7.10 2.72
C MET A 1 -28.78 -7.51 1.26
N LYS A 2 -28.97 -6.60 0.30
CA LYS A 2 -28.80 -6.93 -1.13
C LYS A 2 -27.33 -7.20 -1.42
N HIS A 3 -26.97 -8.44 -1.73
CA HIS A 3 -25.71 -8.77 -2.38
C HIS A 3 -25.72 -8.17 -3.79
N GLU A 4 -25.36 -6.88 -3.88
CA GLU A 4 -25.04 -6.22 -5.14
C GLU A 4 -23.83 -6.96 -5.75
N LYS A 5 -24.10 -7.95 -6.62
CA LYS A 5 -23.07 -8.74 -7.31
C LYS A 5 -22.03 -7.79 -7.94
N LEU A 6 -20.75 -8.15 -7.83
CA LEU A 6 -19.67 -7.43 -8.50
C LEU A 6 -19.96 -7.41 -10.00
N LYS A 7 -20.01 -6.22 -10.60
CA LYS A 7 -20.18 -6.11 -12.06
C LYS A 7 -18.81 -6.21 -12.71
N GLY A 8 -18.73 -6.78 -13.92
CA GLY A 8 -17.47 -6.87 -14.68
C GLY A 8 -16.76 -5.52 -14.83
N LYS A 9 -17.52 -4.42 -15.00
CA LYS A 9 -16.99 -3.05 -15.03
C LYS A 9 -16.24 -2.66 -13.74
N ASP A 10 -16.72 -3.13 -12.59
CA ASP A 10 -16.09 -2.84 -11.30
C ASP A 10 -14.74 -3.58 -11.18
N LEU A 11 -14.68 -4.84 -11.64
CA LEU A 11 -13.44 -5.62 -11.70
C LEU A 11 -12.41 -5.02 -12.67
N ILE A 12 -12.86 -4.51 -13.82
CA ILE A 12 -11.98 -3.80 -14.77
C ILE A 12 -11.38 -2.55 -14.12
N ASN A 13 -12.19 -1.76 -13.41
CA ASN A 13 -11.69 -0.59 -12.68
C ASN A 13 -10.68 -0.99 -11.61
N VAL A 14 -10.95 -2.05 -10.83
CA VAL A 14 -10.00 -2.60 -9.85
C VAL A 14 -8.68 -2.94 -10.51
N GLY A 15 -8.68 -3.63 -11.65
CA GLY A 15 -7.47 -3.96 -12.40
C GLY A 15 -6.69 -2.71 -12.84
N ILE A 16 -7.37 -1.73 -13.45
CA ILE A 16 -6.73 -0.49 -13.91
C ILE A 16 -6.11 0.29 -12.75
N PHE A 17 -6.85 0.49 -11.66
CA PHE A 17 -6.32 1.21 -10.50
C PHE A 17 -5.21 0.45 -9.78
N THR A 18 -5.27 -0.88 -9.76
CA THR A 18 -4.18 -1.71 -9.26
C THR A 18 -2.92 -1.51 -10.09
N ALA A 19 -3.03 -1.49 -11.42
CA ALA A 19 -1.90 -1.23 -12.31
C ALA A 19 -1.32 0.19 -12.10
N ILE A 20 -2.17 1.21 -12.01
CA ILE A 20 -1.72 2.59 -11.73
C ILE A 20 -1.00 2.67 -10.37
N TYR A 21 -1.61 2.09 -9.34
CA TYR A 21 -1.02 2.05 -8.00
C TYR A 21 0.32 1.31 -8.02
N PHE A 22 0.43 0.20 -8.76
CA PHE A 22 1.66 -0.56 -8.94
C PHE A 22 2.76 0.23 -9.63
N VAL A 23 2.47 0.92 -10.73
CA VAL A 23 3.47 1.75 -11.42
C VAL A 23 3.99 2.86 -10.51
N VAL A 24 3.12 3.51 -9.73
CA VAL A 24 3.53 4.54 -8.76
C VAL A 24 4.43 3.94 -7.68
N VAL A 25 4.03 2.82 -7.08
CA VAL A 25 4.84 2.14 -6.06
C VAL A 25 6.17 1.67 -6.63
N PHE A 26 6.18 1.12 -7.84
CA PHE A 26 7.38 0.63 -8.50
C PHE A 26 8.38 1.76 -8.79
N ALA A 27 7.91 2.89 -9.32
CA ALA A 27 8.74 4.08 -9.56
C ALA A 27 9.39 4.60 -8.27
N VAL A 28 8.65 4.57 -7.16
CA VAL A 28 9.14 4.97 -5.84
C VAL A 28 10.11 3.93 -5.28
N ALA A 29 9.85 2.64 -5.49
CA ALA A 29 10.71 1.55 -5.05
C ALA A 29 12.11 1.59 -5.69
N MET A 30 12.25 2.12 -6.92
CA MET A 30 13.55 2.32 -7.56
C MET A 30 14.47 3.28 -6.78
N LEU A 31 13.93 4.15 -5.92
CA LEU A 31 14.72 5.02 -5.04
C LEU A 31 15.30 4.27 -3.83
N GLY A 32 14.93 3.00 -3.63
CA GLY A 32 15.39 2.15 -2.54
C GLY A 32 16.85 1.70 -2.63
N TYR A 33 17.62 2.13 -3.64
CA TYR A 33 19.06 1.85 -3.73
C TYR A 33 19.89 2.55 -2.63
N ILE A 34 19.31 3.50 -1.90
CA ILE A 34 19.95 4.17 -0.75
C ILE A 34 19.31 3.65 0.54
N PRO A 35 20.09 3.17 1.55
CA PRO A 35 19.56 2.55 2.77
C PRO A 35 18.54 3.43 3.51
N ILE A 36 18.86 4.70 3.70
CA ILE A 36 17.95 5.66 4.37
C ILE A 36 16.65 5.85 3.58
N LEU A 37 16.72 5.89 2.25
CA LEU A 37 15.52 5.98 1.41
C LEU A 37 14.69 4.71 1.51
N MET A 38 15.31 3.53 1.64
CA MET A 38 14.59 2.28 1.84
C MET A 38 13.71 2.30 3.09
N VAL A 39 14.20 2.84 4.20
CA VAL A 39 13.39 3.05 5.42
C VAL A 39 12.28 4.07 5.16
N LEU A 40 12.61 5.19 4.50
CA LEU A 40 11.68 6.28 4.22
C LEU A 40 10.55 5.86 3.25
N MET A 41 10.75 4.83 2.43
CA MET A 41 9.71 4.27 1.55
C MET A 41 8.47 3.82 2.32
N CYS A 42 8.64 3.42 3.58
CA CYS A 42 7.52 3.06 4.45
C CYS A 42 6.51 4.20 4.63
N ILE A 43 6.93 5.46 4.44
CA ILE A 43 6.07 6.65 4.49
C ILE A 43 5.77 7.16 3.07
N LEU A 44 6.78 7.22 2.19
CA LEU A 44 6.63 7.78 0.84
C LEU A 44 5.67 6.96 -0.02
N VAL A 45 5.75 5.63 0.03
CA VAL A 45 4.88 4.75 -0.77
C VAL A 45 3.41 4.91 -0.35
N PRO A 46 3.05 4.88 0.94
CA PRO A 46 1.69 5.21 1.39
C PRO A 46 1.20 6.61 1.02
N ILE A 47 2.07 7.62 1.08
CA ILE A 47 1.68 9.00 0.73
C ILE A 47 1.34 9.10 -0.77
N LEU A 48 2.25 8.63 -1.63
CA LEU A 48 2.08 8.72 -3.08
C LEU A 48 1.03 7.74 -3.59
N GLY A 49 1.00 6.52 -3.04
CA GLY A 49 -0.01 5.50 -3.34
C GLY A 49 -1.40 5.85 -2.81
N GLY A 50 -1.50 6.66 -1.75
CA GLY A 50 -2.79 7.12 -1.21
C GLY A 50 -3.63 7.90 -2.22
N ILE A 51 -3.00 8.55 -3.21
CA ILE A 51 -3.68 9.31 -4.26
C ILE A 51 -4.46 8.40 -5.23
N PRO A 52 -3.83 7.44 -5.95
CA PRO A 52 -4.56 6.49 -6.80
C PRO A 52 -5.51 5.62 -5.98
N PHE A 53 -5.17 5.28 -4.74
CA PHE A 53 -6.08 4.55 -3.85
C PHE A 53 -7.35 5.35 -3.53
N MET A 54 -7.24 6.65 -3.29
CA MET A 54 -8.41 7.51 -3.08
C MET A 54 -9.27 7.65 -4.35
N LEU A 55 -8.65 7.79 -5.53
CA LEU A 55 -9.35 7.75 -6.81
C LEU A 55 -10.08 6.42 -7.03
N PHE A 56 -9.47 5.32 -6.63
CA PHE A 56 -10.10 4.02 -6.66
C PHE A 56 -11.36 4.01 -5.78
N LEU A 57 -11.29 4.49 -4.54
CA LEU A 57 -12.44 4.54 -3.62
C LEU A 57 -13.61 5.43 -4.09
N THR A 58 -13.39 6.38 -4.99
CA THR A 58 -14.50 7.18 -5.58
C THR A 58 -15.23 6.43 -6.69
N LYS A 59 -14.51 5.65 -7.50
CA LYS A 59 -15.08 4.84 -8.58
C LYS A 59 -15.69 3.53 -8.10
N VAL A 60 -15.26 3.05 -6.94
CA VAL A 60 -15.43 1.67 -6.52
C VAL A 60 -16.07 1.64 -5.12
N LYS A 61 -17.40 1.44 -5.05
CA LYS A 61 -18.25 1.61 -3.83
C LYS A 61 -19.05 0.37 -3.39
N ARG A 62 -18.60 -0.83 -3.74
CA ARG A 62 -19.19 -2.13 -3.35
C ARG A 62 -18.19 -2.95 -2.53
N PHE A 63 -18.72 -3.98 -1.89
CA PHE A 63 -17.95 -4.87 -1.03
C PHE A 63 -17.01 -5.79 -1.81
N GLY A 64 -15.79 -5.92 -1.31
CA GLY A 64 -14.76 -6.88 -1.75
C GLY A 64 -13.71 -6.31 -2.70
N MET A 65 -13.81 -5.05 -3.08
CA MET A 65 -12.97 -4.49 -4.13
C MET A 65 -11.61 -4.02 -3.61
N ILE A 66 -11.54 -3.48 -2.40
CA ILE A 66 -10.27 -3.21 -1.73
C ILE A 66 -9.55 -4.53 -1.45
N TRP A 67 -10.33 -5.58 -1.13
CA TRP A 67 -9.77 -6.91 -0.86
C TRP A 67 -9.17 -7.56 -2.12
N ILE A 68 -9.89 -7.52 -3.25
CA ILE A 68 -9.36 -7.98 -4.54
C ILE A 68 -8.13 -7.18 -4.95
N MET A 69 -8.16 -5.85 -4.82
CA MET A 69 -7.00 -4.99 -5.10
C MET A 69 -5.79 -5.39 -4.24
N SER A 70 -6.01 -5.67 -2.95
CA SER A 70 -4.93 -6.11 -2.05
C SER A 70 -4.34 -7.46 -2.45
N ILE A 71 -5.18 -8.42 -2.83
CA ILE A 71 -4.72 -9.73 -3.32
C ILE A 71 -3.93 -9.58 -4.62
N LEU A 72 -4.44 -8.81 -5.58
CA LEU A 72 -3.72 -8.51 -6.83
C LEU A 72 -2.38 -7.85 -6.53
N MET A 73 -2.33 -6.88 -5.61
CA MET A 73 -1.08 -6.24 -5.23
C MET A 73 -0.11 -7.20 -4.56
N GLY A 74 -0.59 -8.04 -3.64
CA GLY A 74 0.24 -9.06 -3.00
C GLY A 74 0.81 -10.06 -4.00
N LEU A 75 0.03 -10.46 -5.01
CA LEU A 75 0.49 -11.32 -6.10
C LEU A 75 1.54 -10.62 -6.98
N LEU A 76 1.32 -9.34 -7.34
CA LEU A 76 2.31 -8.56 -8.07
C LEU A 76 3.62 -8.41 -7.28
N MET A 77 3.54 -8.16 -5.98
CA MET A 77 4.71 -8.04 -5.10
C MET A 77 5.46 -9.37 -4.92
N LEU A 78 4.72 -10.49 -4.92
CA LEU A 78 5.31 -11.82 -4.96
C LEU A 78 6.09 -12.03 -6.29
N LEU A 79 5.49 -11.64 -7.42
CA LEU A 79 6.13 -11.75 -8.74
C LEU A 79 7.35 -10.83 -8.89
N THR A 80 7.37 -9.66 -8.25
CA THR A 80 8.56 -8.79 -8.20
C THR A 80 9.63 -9.27 -7.22
N GLY A 81 9.42 -10.41 -6.56
CA GLY A 81 10.42 -11.03 -5.68
C GLY A 81 10.50 -10.43 -4.26
N MET A 82 9.55 -9.58 -3.84
CA MET A 82 9.54 -8.99 -2.49
C MET A 82 9.07 -9.96 -1.38
N GLY A 83 8.71 -11.19 -1.75
CA GLY A 83 8.38 -12.28 -0.84
C GLY A 83 6.89 -12.38 -0.51
N TYR A 84 6.49 -13.52 0.08
CA TYR A 84 5.08 -13.83 0.36
C TYR A 84 4.49 -13.06 1.55
N TYR A 85 5.33 -12.39 2.36
CA TYR A 85 4.88 -11.62 3.52
C TYR A 85 3.97 -10.45 3.13
N ALA A 86 4.25 -9.78 2.01
CA ALA A 86 3.40 -8.71 1.48
C ALA A 86 1.99 -9.21 1.14
N LEU A 87 1.87 -10.43 0.60
CA LEU A 87 0.59 -11.06 0.30
C LEU A 87 -0.18 -11.40 1.58
N LEU A 88 0.48 -11.99 2.59
CA LEU A 88 -0.18 -12.34 3.86
C LEU A 88 -0.67 -11.10 4.62
N VAL A 89 0.20 -10.10 4.77
CA VAL A 89 -0.16 -8.84 5.44
C VAL A 89 -1.20 -8.10 4.63
N GLY A 90 -1.04 -8.00 3.31
CA GLY A 90 -2.01 -7.39 2.39
C GLY A 90 -3.39 -8.04 2.47
N LEU A 91 -3.47 -9.37 2.61
CA LEU A 91 -4.75 -10.07 2.73
C LEU A 91 -5.47 -9.71 4.03
N ILE A 92 -4.74 -9.61 5.15
CA ILE A 92 -5.31 -9.20 6.44
C ILE A 92 -5.69 -7.72 6.42
N THR A 93 -4.75 -6.84 6.04
CA THR A 93 -4.96 -5.38 6.07
C THR A 93 -5.96 -4.93 5.04
N GLY A 94 -5.98 -5.54 3.85
CA GLY A 94 -6.99 -5.31 2.82
C GLY A 94 -8.38 -5.70 3.31
N GLY A 95 -8.50 -6.76 4.10
CA GLY A 95 -9.78 -7.21 4.66
C GLY A 95 -10.28 -6.25 5.73
N LEU A 96 -9.39 -5.83 6.62
CA LEU A 96 -9.67 -4.80 7.62
C LEU A 96 -10.04 -3.45 6.96
N ALA A 97 -9.34 -3.07 5.90
CA ALA A 97 -9.60 -1.86 5.13
C ALA A 97 -10.98 -1.91 4.47
N GLU A 98 -11.36 -3.04 3.90
CA GLU A 98 -12.68 -3.31 3.31
C GLU A 98 -13.80 -3.20 4.36
N LEU A 99 -13.64 -3.85 5.51
CA LEU A 99 -14.61 -3.77 6.61
C LEU A 99 -14.73 -2.34 7.16
N CYS A 100 -13.60 -1.63 7.27
CA CYS A 100 -13.59 -0.24 7.70
C CYS A 100 -14.34 0.66 6.72
N TYR A 101 -14.13 0.49 5.40
CA TYR A 101 -14.82 1.29 4.40
C TYR A 101 -16.32 0.96 4.33
N LYS A 102 -16.66 -0.32 4.49
CA LYS A 102 -18.05 -0.80 4.61
C LYS A 102 -18.77 -0.16 5.80
N SER A 103 -18.11 -0.01 6.95
CA SER A 103 -18.70 0.66 8.13
C SER A 103 -19.08 2.12 7.88
N GLY A 104 -18.46 2.77 6.88
CA GLY A 104 -18.77 4.12 6.43
C GLY A 104 -19.74 4.19 5.26
N GLY A 105 -20.39 3.07 4.89
CA GLY A 105 -21.33 2.98 3.78
C GLY A 105 -20.73 3.34 2.41
N TYR A 106 -19.40 3.20 2.23
CA TYR A 106 -18.68 3.56 0.98
C TYR A 106 -18.86 5.02 0.54
N ARG A 107 -19.22 5.91 1.47
CA ARG A 107 -19.46 7.33 1.20
C ARG A 107 -18.70 8.26 2.15
N SER A 108 -18.38 7.79 3.36
CA SER A 108 -17.69 8.60 4.35
C SER A 108 -16.22 8.85 3.95
N GLY A 109 -15.89 10.11 3.69
CA GLY A 109 -14.53 10.52 3.39
C GLY A 109 -13.56 10.38 4.56
N ALA A 110 -14.03 10.37 5.81
CA ALA A 110 -13.19 10.08 6.98
C ALA A 110 -12.81 8.59 7.02
N LYS A 111 -13.79 7.71 6.74
CA LYS A 111 -13.55 6.27 6.64
C LYS A 111 -12.68 5.92 5.44
N ALA A 112 -12.80 6.64 4.31
CA ALA A 112 -11.88 6.49 3.18
C ALA A 112 -10.42 6.76 3.57
N ILE A 113 -10.17 7.81 4.36
CA ILE A 113 -8.81 8.14 4.84
C ILE A 113 -8.30 7.04 5.77
N LEU A 114 -9.14 6.59 6.69
CA LEU A 114 -8.80 5.50 7.59
C LEU A 114 -8.51 4.19 6.85
N THR A 115 -9.30 3.88 5.82
CA THR A 115 -9.08 2.74 4.90
C THR A 115 -7.74 2.87 4.17
N SER A 116 -7.35 4.06 3.74
CA SER A 116 -6.02 4.31 3.15
C SER A 116 -4.89 4.04 4.14
N GLY A 117 -5.05 4.47 5.40
CA GLY A 117 -4.12 4.17 6.49
C GLY A 117 -3.98 2.66 6.74
N ILE A 118 -5.11 1.96 6.91
CA ILE A 118 -5.12 0.50 7.15
C ILE A 118 -4.55 -0.26 5.96
N PHE A 119 -4.94 0.11 4.73
CA PHE A 119 -4.42 -0.52 3.52
C PHE A 119 -2.89 -0.40 3.48
N SER A 120 -2.36 0.81 3.70
CA SER A 120 -0.92 1.11 3.65
C SER A 120 -0.02 0.27 4.57
N ILE A 121 -0.58 -0.41 5.59
CA ILE A 121 0.15 -1.38 6.42
C ILE A 121 0.70 -2.55 5.57
N TRP A 122 0.14 -2.83 4.39
CA TRP A 122 0.70 -3.81 3.46
C TRP A 122 2.17 -3.49 3.09
N VAL A 123 2.55 -2.20 3.06
CA VAL A 123 3.93 -1.74 2.81
C VAL A 123 4.85 -2.22 3.93
N TRP A 124 4.44 -2.11 5.19
CA TRP A 124 5.17 -2.65 6.34
C TRP A 124 5.39 -4.18 6.23
N GLY A 125 4.45 -4.90 5.61
CA GLY A 125 4.60 -6.33 5.34
C GLY A 125 5.83 -6.69 4.49
N ASN A 126 6.28 -5.78 3.62
CA ASN A 126 7.52 -5.97 2.84
C ASN A 126 8.79 -5.84 3.69
N TYR A 127 8.70 -5.23 4.88
CA TYR A 127 9.84 -5.05 5.79
C TYR A 127 10.01 -6.21 6.77
N ILE A 128 9.02 -7.10 6.91
CA ILE A 128 9.09 -8.26 7.82
C ILE A 128 10.33 -9.13 7.57
N PRO A 129 10.72 -9.47 6.32
CA PRO A 129 11.93 -10.27 6.06
C PRO A 129 13.21 -9.69 6.65
N PHE A 130 13.33 -8.36 6.73
CA PHE A 130 14.51 -7.70 7.28
C PHE A 130 14.62 -7.87 8.80
N PHE A 131 13.49 -8.00 9.51
CA PHE A 131 13.51 -8.20 10.96
C PHE A 131 13.69 -9.67 11.34
N ILE A 132 13.26 -10.60 10.49
CA ILE A 132 13.36 -12.04 10.76
C ILE A 132 14.73 -12.56 10.34
N ASN A 133 15.19 -12.23 9.13
CA ASN A 133 16.43 -12.78 8.60
C ASN A 133 17.01 -11.90 7.49
N ILE A 134 17.60 -10.76 7.88
CA ILE A 134 18.20 -9.78 6.96
C ILE A 134 19.31 -10.41 6.10
N GLU A 135 20.12 -11.30 6.69
CA GLU A 135 21.18 -12.01 5.98
C GLU A 135 20.62 -12.89 4.87
N LYS A 136 19.55 -13.66 5.15
CA LYS A 136 18.87 -14.46 4.12
C LYS A 136 18.16 -13.61 3.07
N TYR A 137 17.71 -12.41 3.43
CA TYR A 137 17.11 -11.47 2.48
C TYR A 137 18.15 -10.89 1.51
N PHE A 138 19.37 -10.63 1.99
CA PHE A 138 20.46 -10.10 1.18
C PHE A 138 21.37 -11.17 0.57
N SER A 139 21.31 -12.42 1.03
CA SER A 139 22.09 -13.51 0.42
C SER A 139 21.69 -13.78 -1.04
N THR A 140 20.44 -13.50 -1.40
CA THR A 140 19.94 -13.53 -2.78
C THR A 140 20.10 -12.20 -3.52
N ARG A 141 20.66 -11.17 -2.86
CA ARG A 141 20.76 -9.79 -3.35
C ARG A 141 22.14 -9.19 -3.04
N GLN A 142 23.19 -9.92 -3.40
CA GLN A 142 24.57 -9.49 -3.18
C GLN A 142 24.95 -8.22 -3.97
N GLU A 143 24.15 -7.85 -4.97
CA GLU A 143 24.34 -6.66 -5.81
C GLU A 143 24.30 -5.33 -5.03
N PHE A 144 23.68 -5.29 -3.85
CA PHE A 144 23.65 -4.08 -3.00
C PHE A 144 24.99 -3.79 -2.31
N GLY A 145 25.88 -4.78 -2.20
CA GLY A 145 27.17 -4.66 -1.53
C GLY A 145 27.09 -4.67 0.02
N GLN A 146 28.19 -5.06 0.65
CA GLN A 146 28.24 -5.28 2.10
C GLN A 146 27.93 -4.02 2.92
N ALA A 147 28.42 -2.85 2.48
CA ALA A 147 28.18 -1.58 3.17
C ALA A 147 26.68 -1.21 3.23
N TYR A 148 25.90 -1.58 2.21
CA TYR A 148 24.45 -1.38 2.20
C TYR A 148 23.77 -2.31 3.21
N ILE A 149 24.17 -3.58 3.24
CA ILE A 149 23.63 -4.60 4.16
C ILE A 149 23.92 -4.20 5.60
N ASP A 150 25.13 -3.75 5.90
CA ASP A 150 25.54 -3.32 7.23
C ASP A 150 24.76 -2.08 7.68
N ALA A 151 24.63 -1.07 6.79
CA ALA A 151 23.82 0.11 7.05
C ALA A 151 22.35 -0.25 7.28
N MET A 152 21.81 -1.19 6.51
CA MET A 152 20.43 -1.66 6.69
C MET A 152 20.23 -2.42 7.98
N THR A 153 21.18 -3.26 8.36
CA THR A 153 21.15 -3.98 9.64
C THR A 153 21.20 -3.01 10.82
N ALA A 154 22.03 -1.97 10.73
CA ALA A 154 22.10 -0.91 11.74
C ALA A 154 20.82 -0.06 11.80
N LEU A 155 20.16 0.17 10.66
CA LEU A 155 18.93 0.95 10.55
C LEU A 155 17.65 0.14 10.83
N MET A 156 17.73 -1.20 10.89
CA MET A 156 16.59 -2.10 11.07
C MET A 156 16.65 -2.94 12.37
N PRO A 157 16.95 -2.34 13.54
CA PRO A 157 16.83 -3.05 14.81
C PRO A 157 15.37 -3.35 15.16
N MET A 158 15.12 -4.35 16.01
CA MET A 158 13.75 -4.87 16.25
C MET A 158 12.75 -3.82 16.76
N TRP A 159 13.19 -2.78 17.47
CA TRP A 159 12.36 -1.64 17.88
C TRP A 159 11.91 -0.72 16.73
N MET A 160 12.57 -0.78 15.57
CA MET A 160 12.16 -0.08 14.35
C MET A 160 10.87 -0.68 13.77
N CYS A 161 10.60 -1.96 14.04
CA CYS A 161 9.44 -2.68 13.51
C CYS A 161 8.08 -2.02 13.85
N PRO A 162 7.74 -1.72 15.13
CA PRO A 162 6.53 -0.98 15.46
C PRO A 162 6.55 0.48 14.97
N ILE A 163 7.72 1.11 14.89
CA ILE A 163 7.87 2.49 14.38
C ILE A 163 7.52 2.54 12.89
N LEU A 164 8.00 1.60 12.08
CA LEU A 164 7.65 1.48 10.66
C LEU A 164 6.17 1.20 10.46
N LEU A 165 5.57 0.34 11.29
CA LEU A 165 4.13 0.08 11.22
C LEU A 165 3.32 1.37 11.48
N ALA A 166 3.67 2.11 12.54
CA ALA A 166 3.04 3.40 12.85
C ALA A 166 3.28 4.42 11.72
N SER A 167 4.48 4.42 11.14
CA SER A 167 4.87 5.31 10.05
C SER A 167 4.11 5.00 8.75
N ALA A 168 3.93 3.73 8.40
CA ALA A 168 3.12 3.31 7.25
C ALA A 168 1.66 3.71 7.41
N PHE A 169 1.13 3.53 8.61
CA PHE A 169 -0.24 3.93 8.92
C PHE A 169 -0.40 5.45 8.83
N ALA A 170 0.50 6.22 9.44
CA ALA A 170 0.50 7.68 9.38
C ALA A 170 0.68 8.19 7.94
N GLY A 171 1.62 7.63 7.19
CA GLY A 171 1.84 7.93 5.77
C GLY A 171 0.59 7.64 4.93
N GLY A 172 -0.11 6.55 5.21
CA GLY A 172 -1.37 6.19 4.54
C GLY A 172 -2.53 7.14 4.87
N LEU A 173 -2.59 7.66 6.10
CA LEU A 173 -3.54 8.70 6.47
C LEU A 173 -3.24 10.02 5.74
N ILE A 174 -1.96 10.44 5.72
CA ILE A 174 -1.51 11.65 5.01
C ILE A 174 -1.79 11.51 3.51
N GLY A 175 -1.42 10.38 2.91
CA GLY A 175 -1.71 10.06 1.51
C GLY A 175 -3.19 10.06 1.20
N GLY A 176 -4.02 9.55 2.12
CA GLY A 176 -5.48 9.61 2.01
C GLY A 176 -6.00 11.06 2.05
N VAL A 177 -5.53 11.88 2.97
CA VAL A 177 -5.91 13.31 3.06
C VAL A 177 -5.47 14.06 1.79
N ALA A 178 -4.23 13.86 1.35
CA ALA A 178 -3.68 14.47 0.15
C ALA A 178 -4.45 14.03 -1.10
N GLY A 179 -4.73 12.73 -1.25
CA GLY A 179 -5.54 12.18 -2.33
C GLY A 179 -6.95 12.77 -2.34
N LYS A 180 -7.60 12.91 -1.18
CA LYS A 180 -8.91 13.56 -1.06
C LYS A 180 -8.86 15.04 -1.43
N ALA A 181 -7.83 15.77 -1.03
CA ALA A 181 -7.65 17.18 -1.37
C ALA A 181 -7.43 17.38 -2.88
N LEU A 182 -6.59 16.55 -3.50
CA LEU A 182 -6.35 16.56 -4.94
C LEU A 182 -7.60 16.19 -5.73
N LEU A 183 -8.36 15.19 -5.26
CA LEU A 183 -9.66 14.83 -5.81
C LEU A 183 -10.60 16.03 -5.88
N LYS A 184 -10.76 16.74 -4.76
CA LYS A 184 -11.62 17.93 -4.68
C LYS A 184 -11.14 19.07 -5.57
N LYS A 185 -9.81 19.26 -5.69
CA LYS A 185 -9.22 20.40 -6.40
C LYS A 185 -9.11 20.21 -7.92
N HIS A 186 -8.76 19.01 -8.37
CA HIS A 186 -8.45 18.74 -9.78
C HIS A 186 -9.42 17.74 -10.43
N PHE A 187 -9.75 16.63 -9.76
CA PHE A 187 -10.50 15.54 -10.40
C PHE A 187 -12.02 15.76 -10.43
N VAL A 188 -12.59 16.34 -9.38
CA VAL A 188 -14.02 16.75 -9.36
C VAL A 188 -14.25 17.90 -10.36
N LYS A 189 -13.29 18.83 -10.48
CA LYS A 189 -13.36 19.90 -11.49
C LYS A 189 -13.22 19.38 -12.93
N ALA A 190 -12.47 18.30 -13.14
CA ALA A 190 -12.31 17.67 -14.44
C ALA A 190 -13.42 16.66 -14.80
N GLY A 191 -14.43 16.46 -13.94
CA GLY A 191 -15.52 15.50 -14.16
C GLY A 191 -15.08 14.02 -14.09
N ILE A 192 -13.88 13.75 -13.58
CA ILE A 192 -13.29 12.41 -13.49
C ILE A 192 -13.73 11.70 -12.19
N ALA A 193 -14.11 12.43 -11.14
CA ALA A 193 -14.52 11.88 -9.84
C ALA A 193 -15.97 12.21 -9.48
#